data_AF-H1DI35-F1
#
_entry.id   AF-H1DI35-F1
#
_cell.length_a   1.000
_cell.length_b   1.000
_cell.length_c   1.000
_cell.angle_alpha   90.00
_cell.angle_beta   90.00
_cell.angle_gamma   90.00
#
_symmetry.space_group_name_H-M   'P 1'
#
loop_
_entity.id
_entity.type
_entity.pdbx_description
1 polymer ?
#
loop_
_entity_poly.entity_id
_entity_poly.type
_entity_poly.pdbx_seq_one_letter_code
_entity_poly.pdbx_strand_id
1 'polypeptide(L)'
;MKTLLTYFIQSMDEIQKDGNIDLVIFTGDLVDKGGCSFGNIDTAFKEFEKVVITPIIEKLKLPKEGFVFIPGNHDTENDAKKT
;
A
#
# COMPACT_ATOMS: atom_id res chain seq x y z
N MET A 1 -20.80 -3.35 -0.80
CA MET A 1 -19.76 -4.17 -1.46
C MET A 1 -18.52 -4.15 -0.56
N LYS A 2 -18.16 -5.26 0.08
CA LYS A 2 -16.89 -5.35 0.83
C LYS A 2 -15.77 -5.49 -0.20
N THR A 3 -14.79 -4.59 -0.18
CA THR A 3 -13.62 -4.64 -1.08
C THR A 3 -12.61 -5.67 -0.57
N LEU A 4 -11.70 -6.14 -1.43
CA LEU A 4 -10.59 -7.03 -1.03
C LEU A 4 -9.81 -6.46 0.16
N LEU A 5 -9.61 -5.14 0.16
CA LEU A 5 -8.98 -4.39 1.25
C LEU A 5 -9.70 -4.54 2.60
N THR A 6 -11.04 -4.63 2.61
CA THR A 6 -11.80 -4.83 3.84
C THR A 6 -11.48 -6.18 4.48
N TYR A 7 -11.40 -7.24 3.68
CA TYR A 7 -11.03 -8.57 4.18
C TYR A 7 -9.58 -8.60 4.65
N PHE A 8 -8.68 -7.95 3.92
CA PHE A 8 -7.28 -7.82 4.31
C PHE A 8 -7.13 -7.14 5.68
N ILE A 9 -7.81 -6.01 5.90
CA ILE A 9 -7.81 -5.30 7.20
C ILE A 9 -8.41 -6.18 8.30
N GLN A 10 -9.46 -6.96 7.99
CA GLN A 10 -10.06 -7.87 8.97
C GLN A 10 -9.12 -9.02 9.36
N SER A 11 -8.31 -9.53 8.42
CA SER A 11 -7.30 -10.55 8.75
C SER A 11 -6.29 -10.07 9.80
N MET A 12 -6.01 -8.77 9.85
CA MET A 12 -5.14 -8.19 10.88
C MET A 12 -5.75 -8.27 12.29
N ASP A 13 -7.09 -8.20 12.42
CA ASP A 13 -7.75 -8.40 13.73
C ASP A 13 -7.54 -9.81 14.26
N GLU A 14 -7.53 -10.80 13.36
CA GLU A 14 -7.29 -12.20 13.73
C GLU A 14 -5.83 -12.40 14.16
N ILE A 15 -4.87 -11.86 13.41
CA ILE A 15 -3.44 -11.95 13.76
C ILE A 15 -3.16 -11.25 15.10
N GLN A 16 -3.81 -10.11 15.36
CA GLN A 16 -3.62 -9.38 16.62
C GLN A 16 -4.15 -10.11 17.87
N LYS A 17 -4.88 -11.23 17.72
CA LYS A 17 -5.24 -12.09 18.85
C LYS A 17 -4.03 -12.85 19.41
N ASP A 18 -3.03 -13.12 18.57
CA ASP A 18 -1.81 -13.86 18.95
C ASP A 18 -0.67 -12.92 19.38
N GLY A 19 -0.72 -11.64 19.00
CA GLY A 19 0.24 -10.63 19.39
C GLY A 19 0.13 -9.36 18.55
N ASN A 20 0.65 -8.24 19.06
CA ASN A 20 0.61 -6.97 18.35
C ASN A 20 1.45 -7.03 17.06
N ILE A 21 0.90 -6.51 15.97
CA ILE A 21 1.66 -6.25 14.75
C ILE A 21 2.34 -4.88 14.94
N ASP A 22 3.66 -4.87 15.04
CA ASP A 22 4.49 -3.68 15.23
C ASP A 22 5.25 -3.24 13.96
N LEU A 23 5.25 -4.09 12.93
CA LEU A 23 5.90 -3.85 11.65
C LEU A 23 5.06 -4.44 10.51
N VAL A 24 4.86 -3.64 9.46
CA VAL A 24 4.28 -4.08 8.19
C VAL A 24 5.32 -3.93 7.08
N ILE A 25 5.54 -5.00 6.33
CA ILE A 25 6.40 -4.98 5.13
C ILE A 25 5.53 -5.24 3.91
N PHE A 26 5.43 -4.25 3.02
CA PHE A 26 4.70 -4.34 1.76
C PHE A 26 5.67 -4.55 0.60
N THR A 27 5.62 -5.72 -0.03
CA THR A 27 6.62 -6.16 -1.01
C THR A 27 6.15 -5.91 -2.44
N GLY A 28 6.28 -4.68 -2.91
CA GLY A 28 6.12 -4.32 -4.31
C GLY A 28 4.69 -4.07 -4.78
N ASP A 29 4.62 -3.56 -6.02
CA ASP A 29 3.40 -3.30 -6.78
C ASP A 29 2.39 -2.44 -6.01
N LEU A 30 2.87 -1.32 -5.49
CA LEU A 30 2.03 -0.30 -4.86
C LEU A 30 1.10 0.34 -5.90
N VAL A 31 1.58 0.57 -7.12
CA VAL A 31 0.82 1.19 -8.21
C VAL A 31 0.92 0.37 -9.50
N ASP A 32 -0.17 0.30 -10.25
CA ASP A 32 -0.18 -0.37 -11.56
C ASP A 32 0.43 0.55 -12.64
N LYS A 33 1.32 -0.02 -13.46
CA LYS A 33 1.94 0.62 -14.64
C LYS A 33 2.45 2.04 -14.38
N GLY A 34 3.18 2.26 -13.31
CA GLY A 34 3.74 3.58 -12.98
C GLY A 34 2.68 4.66 -12.76
N GLY A 35 1.45 4.27 -12.38
CA GLY A 35 0.38 5.22 -12.11
C GLY A 35 -0.26 5.84 -13.35
N CYS A 36 -0.18 5.20 -14.54
CA CYS A 36 -0.76 5.71 -15.78
C CYS A 36 -2.20 6.22 -15.64
N SER A 37 -3.04 5.50 -14.88
CA SER A 37 -4.46 5.85 -14.65
C SER A 37 -4.65 7.07 -13.72
N PHE A 38 -3.59 7.49 -13.00
CA PHE A 38 -3.56 8.64 -12.10
C PHE A 38 -2.87 9.86 -12.72
N GLY A 39 -2.45 9.77 -13.98
CA GLY A 39 -1.77 10.84 -14.73
C GLY A 39 -0.26 10.93 -14.46
N ASN A 40 0.18 10.66 -13.23
CA ASN A 40 1.60 10.54 -12.86
C ASN A 40 1.77 9.63 -11.64
N ILE A 41 3.00 9.19 -11.41
CA ILE A 41 3.35 8.25 -10.36
C ILE A 41 3.18 8.84 -8.95
N ASP A 42 3.50 10.13 -8.75
CA ASP A 42 3.34 10.82 -7.46
C ASP A 42 1.88 10.83 -6.99
N THR A 43 0.95 11.06 -7.91
CA THR A 43 -0.49 11.07 -7.63
C THR A 43 -0.98 9.67 -7.29
N ALA A 44 -0.46 8.66 -7.98
CA ALA A 44 -0.77 7.25 -7.68
C ALA A 44 -0.28 6.86 -6.28
N PHE A 45 0.95 7.22 -5.91
CA PHE A 45 1.48 6.93 -4.58
C PHE A 45 0.74 7.65 -3.47
N LYS A 46 0.34 8.91 -3.67
CA LYS A 46 -0.51 9.63 -2.71
C LYS A 46 -1.86 8.95 -2.51
N GLU A 47 -2.47 8.46 -3.58
CA GLU A 47 -3.72 7.70 -3.44
C GLU A 47 -3.49 6.34 -2.78
N PHE A 48 -2.37 5.66 -3.06
CA PHE A 48 -2.00 4.43 -2.36
C PHE A 48 -1.76 4.66 -0.86
N GLU A 49 -1.06 5.74 -0.48
CA GLU A 49 -0.89 6.13 0.92
C GLU A 49 -2.24 6.34 1.60
N LYS A 50 -3.17 7.01 0.94
CA LYS A 50 -4.50 7.31 1.47
C LYS A 50 -5.41 6.08 1.56
N VAL A 51 -5.41 5.22 0.55
CA VAL A 51 -6.36 4.10 0.44
C VAL A 51 -5.83 2.83 1.10
N VAL A 52 -4.51 2.63 1.17
CA VAL A 52 -3.90 1.40 1.67
C VAL A 52 -3.09 1.64 2.92
N ILE A 53 -2.08 2.53 2.88
CA ILE A 53 -1.16 2.69 4.01
C ILE A 53 -1.87 3.27 5.23
N THR A 54 -2.62 4.36 5.05
CA THR A 54 -3.29 5.10 6.14
C THR A 54 -4.27 4.21 6.90
N PRO A 55 -5.19 3.46 6.25
CA PRO A 55 -6.08 2.55 6.95
C PRO A 55 -5.34 1.46 7.75
N ILE A 56 -4.21 0.98 7.26
CA ILE A 56 -3.43 -0.07 7.93
C ILE A 56 -2.74 0.49 9.18
N ILE A 57 -2.03 1.62 9.05
CA ILE A 57 -1.31 2.20 10.20
C ILE A 57 -2.29 2.71 11.27
N GLU A 58 -3.46 3.24 10.89
CA GLU A 58 -4.49 3.64 11.85
C GLU A 58 -5.10 2.43 12.57
N LYS A 59 -5.38 1.34 11.83
CA LYS A 59 -5.92 0.10 12.38
C LYS A 59 -4.98 -0.52 13.40
N LEU A 60 -3.69 -0.56 13.08
CA LEU A 60 -2.64 -1.15 13.90
C LEU A 60 -2.06 -0.18 14.93
N LYS A 61 -2.47 1.11 14.89
CA LYS A 61 -1.90 2.20 15.68
C LYS A 61 -0.38 2.31 15.53
N LEU A 62 0.10 2.11 14.30
CA LEU A 62 1.51 2.17 13.96
C LEU A 62 1.94 3.61 13.63
N PRO A 63 3.18 3.98 14.00
CA PRO A 63 3.81 5.17 13.41
C PRO A 63 4.13 4.90 11.93
N LYS A 64 4.36 5.95 11.13
CA LYS A 64 4.63 5.80 9.69
C LYS A 64 5.87 4.93 9.43
N GLU A 65 6.85 5.00 10.32
CA GLU A 65 8.09 4.23 10.29
C GLU A 65 7.86 2.72 10.49
N GLY A 66 6.70 2.34 11.05
CA GLY A 66 6.27 0.94 11.19
C GLY A 66 5.71 0.33 9.90
N PHE A 67 5.62 1.11 8.82
CA PHE A 67 5.23 0.62 7.50
C PHE A 67 6.41 0.79 6.53
N VAL A 68 7.02 -0.34 6.15
CA VAL A 68 8.11 -0.38 5.19
C VAL A 68 7.57 -0.94 3.88
N PHE A 69 7.88 -0.28 2.78
CA PHE A 69 7.56 -0.78 1.45
C PHE A 69 8.80 -0.88 0.58
N ILE A 70 8.79 -1.87 -0.31
CA ILE A 70 9.84 -2.11 -1.28
C ILE A 70 9.19 -1.94 -2.65
N PRO A 71 9.64 -1.00 -3.51
CA PRO A 71 9.08 -0.84 -4.84
C PRO A 71 9.20 -2.12 -5.68
N GLY A 72 8.11 -2.48 -6.37
CA GLY A 72 8.04 -3.55 -7.34
C GLY A 72 8.36 -3.06 -8.75
N ASN A 73 8.34 -3.97 -9.71
CA ASN A 73 8.64 -3.64 -11.12
C ASN A 73 7.55 -2.77 -11.78
N HIS A 74 6.36 -2.68 -11.19
CA HIS A 74 5.29 -1.80 -11.66
C HIS A 74 5.34 -0.38 -11.05
N ASP A 75 6.16 -0.16 -10.03
CA ASP A 75 6.28 1.08 -9.25
C ASP A 75 7.29 2.08 -9.84
N THR A 76 7.57 1.99 -11.13
CA THR A 76 8.49 2.88 -11.85
C THR A 76 7.76 3.63 -12.95
N GLU A 77 8.21 4.86 -13.26
CA GLU A 77 7.74 5.55 -14.46
C GLU A 77 8.02 4.66 -15.68
N ASN A 78 6.97 4.31 -16.42
CA ASN A 78 7.15 3.59 -17.66
C ASN A 78 7.91 4.50 -18.64
N ASP A 79 9.19 4.18 -18.88
CA ASP A 79 10.06 4.80 -19.89
C ASP A 79 9.51 4.67 -21.34
N ALA A 80 8.34 4.06 -21.52
CA ALA A 80 7.66 3.82 -22.79
C ALA A 80 7.09 5.09 -23.48
N LYS A 81 7.38 6.30 -22.97
CA LYS A 81 7.15 7.57 -23.68
C LYS A 81 8.45 8.25 -24.16
N LYS A 82 9.47 7.47 -24.51
CA LYS A 82 10.56 7.94 -25.39
C LYS A 82 10.28 7.53 -26.85
N THR A 83 9.33 8.23 -27.48
CA THR A 83 9.20 8.31 -28.96
C THR A 83 8.62 9.65 -29.32
#